data_AF-A0A438EZ79-F1
#
_entry.id   AF-A0A438EZ79-F1
#
_cell.length_a   1.000
_cell.length_b   1.000
_cell.length_c   1.000
_cell.angle_alpha   90.00
_cell.angle_beta   90.00
_cell.angle_gamma   90.00
#
_symmetry.space_group_name_H-M   'P 1'
#
loop_
_entity.id
_entity.type
_entity.pdbx_description
1 polymer ?
#
loop_
_entity_poly.entity_id
_entity_poly.type
_entity_poly.pdbx_seq_one_letter_code
_entity_poly.pdbx_strand_id
1 'polypeptide(L)' 'MNLQPETRNIYCFSYQSGKLEHLMKDCVCIGGFIYLFSPFYLFFHWQVHEKDVIGVTHHPHRNLVATYSEDSTMKLWKP' A
#
# COMPACT_ATOMS: atom_id res chain seq x y z
N MET A 1 -29.05 -5.81 16.12
CA MET A 1 -27.84 -6.65 15.96
C MET A 1 -26.70 -5.70 15.67
N ASN A 2 -25.89 -5.40 16.69
CA ASN A 2 -24.68 -4.60 16.53
C ASN A 2 -23.68 -5.46 15.77
N LEU A 3 -23.50 -5.18 14.48
CA LEU A 3 -22.38 -5.70 13.72
C LEU A 3 -21.12 -5.11 14.37
N GLN A 4 -20.43 -5.92 15.17
CA GLN A 4 -19.05 -5.65 15.52
C GLN A 4 -18.31 -5.45 14.19
N PRO A 5 -17.60 -4.35 13.96
CA PRO A 5 -16.81 -4.17 12.75
C PRO A 5 -15.74 -5.25 12.79
N GLU A 6 -16.02 -6.34 12.10
CA GLU A 6 -15.13 -7.44 11.90
C GLU A 6 -13.85 -6.83 11.36
N THR A 7 -12.74 -7.05 12.05
CA THR A 7 -11.39 -6.63 11.66
C THR A 7 -11.08 -7.22 10.29
N ARG A 8 -11.61 -6.58 9.25
CA ARG A 8 -11.32 -6.86 7.85
C ARG A 8 -9.90 -6.39 7.64
N ASN A 9 -8.95 -7.26 7.94
CA ASN A 9 -7.57 -7.05 7.55
C ASN A 9 -7.54 -7.15 6.01
N ILE A 10 -7.71 -6.02 5.33
CA ILE A 10 -7.63 -5.94 3.88
C ILE A 10 -6.15 -5.97 3.51
N TYR A 11 -5.66 -7.15 3.16
CA TYR A 11 -4.31 -7.31 2.64
C TYR A 11 -4.29 -6.94 1.17
N CYS A 12 -3.83 -5.72 0.88
CA CYS A 12 -3.67 -5.25 -0.49
C CYS A 12 -2.25 -5.53 -0.96
N PHE A 13 -2.10 -6.30 -2.03
CA PHE A 13 -0.82 -6.58 -2.67
C PHE A 13 -0.79 -5.93 -4.05
N SER A 14 0.29 -5.24 -4.39
CA SER A 14 0.55 -4.93 -5.80
C SER A 14 2.00 -5.13 -6.15
N TYR A 15 2.20 -5.73 -7.32
CA TYR A 15 3.48 -6.11 -7.90
C TYR A 15 3.70 -5.33 -9.19
N GLN A 16 4.90 -4.82 -9.40
CA GLN A 16 5.28 -4.13 -10.64
C GLN A 16 6.45 -4.83 -11.34
N SER A 17 6.20 -5.37 -12.53
CA SER A 17 7.23 -5.92 -13.42
C SER A 17 7.91 -4.83 -14.27
N GLY A 18 8.65 -3.92 -13.63
CA GLY A 18 9.38 -2.86 -14.32
C GLY A 18 10.85 -3.19 -14.62
N LYS A 19 11.33 -2.85 -15.82
CA LYS A 19 12.73 -2.99 -16.30
C LYS A 19 13.71 -1.98 -15.67
N LEU A 20 13.55 -1.65 -14.39
CA LEU A 20 14.51 -0.85 -13.63
C LEU A 20 14.90 -1.64 -12.38
N GLU A 21 16.15 -2.06 -12.33
CA GLU A 21 16.62 -3.19 -11.54
C GLU A 21 16.67 -2.96 -10.02
N HIS A 22 16.11 -1.85 -9.49
CA HIS A 22 16.33 -1.45 -8.09
C HIS A 22 15.15 -0.80 -7.32
N LEU A 23 13.95 -0.63 -7.88
CA LEU A 23 12.86 0.08 -7.17
C LEU A 23 11.58 -0.75 -7.00
N MET A 24 11.14 -0.85 -5.74
CA MET A 24 9.85 -1.36 -5.22
C MET A 24 9.21 -2.52 -5.99
N LYS A 25 9.44 -3.74 -5.49
CA LYS A 25 8.88 -4.95 -6.11
C LYS A 25 7.53 -5.31 -5.51
N ASP A 26 7.36 -5.15 -4.19
CA ASP A 26 6.15 -5.56 -3.49
C ASP A 26 5.75 -4.53 -2.41
N CYS A 27 4.46 -4.17 -2.40
CA CYS A 27 3.83 -3.37 -1.35
C CYS A 27 2.70 -4.15 -0.69
N VAL A 28 2.60 -4.06 0.64
CA VAL A 28 1.50 -4.61 1.43
C VAL A 28 0.85 -3.48 2.23
N CYS A 29 -0.47 -3.42 2.27
CA CYS A 29 -1.19 -2.50 3.18
C CYS A 29 -1.87 -3.26 4.30
N ILE A 30 -1.73 -2.78 5.54
CA ILE A 30 -2.41 -3.32 6.73
C ILE A 30 -2.78 -2.16 7.65
N GLY A 31 -4.04 -2.04 8.05
CA GLY A 31 -4.45 -1.15 9.14
C GLY A 31 -4.15 0.35 8.96
N GLY A 32 -4.08 0.85 7.72
CA GLY A 32 -3.69 2.25 7.43
C GLY A 32 -2.21 2.47 7.12
N PHE A 33 -1.38 1.43 7.24
CA PHE A 33 0.05 1.47 6.97
C PHE A 33 0.37 0.81 5.63
N ILE A 34 1.38 1.35 4.93
CA ILE A 34 1.99 0.70 3.77
C ILE A 34 3.35 0.12 4.18
N TYR A 35 3.64 -1.07 3.69
CA TYR A 35 4.85 -1.83 3.94
C TYR A 35 5.52 -2.14 2.61
N LEU A 36 6.76 -1.68 2.46
CA LEU A 36 7.56 -1.93 1.26
C LEU A 36 8.55 -3.06 1.52
N PHE A 37 8.58 -4.04 0.62
CA PHE A 37 9.55 -5.13 0.67
C PHE A 37 10.56 -5.00 -0.46
N SER A 38 11.85 -4.90 -0.09
CA SER A 38 12.97 -4.99 -1.02
C SER A 38 13.91 -6.09 -0.55
N PRO A 39 14.37 -7.00 -1.44
CA PRO A 39 15.25 -8.11 -1.05
C PRO A 39 16.63 -7.66 -0.54
N PHE A 40 17.02 -6.41 -0.76
CA PHE A 40 18.34 -5.88 -0.38
C PHE A 40 18.30 -4.81 0.71
N TYR A 41 17.15 -4.15 0.94
CA TYR A 41 17.07 -3.02 1.85
C TYR A 41 15.84 -3.13 2.73
N LEU A 42 16.11 -2.94 4.02
CA LEU A 42 15.23 -2.84 5.19
C LEU A 42 13.75 -2.52 4.91
N PHE A 43 12.88 -3.21 5.63
CA PHE A 43 11.44 -2.95 5.74
C PHE A 43 11.16 -1.48 6.08
N PHE A 44 10.64 -0.73 5.11
CA PHE A 44 10.13 0.63 5.33
C PHE A 44 8.60 0.58 5.47
N HIS A 45 8.09 1.27 6.48
CA HIS A 45 6.67 1.48 6.66
C HIS A 45 6.39 2.92 7.05
N TRP A 46 5.24 3.42 6.63
CA TRP A 46 4.72 4.71 7.10
C TRP A 46 3.19 4.67 7.09
N GLN A 47 2.60 5.55 7.90
CA GLN A 47 1.16 5.71 7.94
C GLN A 47 0.71 6.49 6.70
N VAL A 48 -0.17 5.87 5.89
CA VAL A 48 -0.72 6.50 4.68
C VAL A 48 -2.12 7.03 4.92
N HIS A 49 -2.93 6.35 5.73
CA HIS A 49 -4.31 6.73 6.02
C HIS A 49 -4.63 6.59 7.51
N GLU A 50 -5.65 7.31 7.98
CA GLU A 50 -6.16 7.20 9.36
C GLU A 50 -7.07 5.98 9.56
N LYS A 51 -7.67 5.50 8.46
CA LYS A 51 -8.51 4.31 8.42
C LYS A 51 -7.88 3.23 7.55
N ASP A 52 -8.54 2.07 7.50
CA ASP A 52 -8.09 0.94 6.72
C ASP A 52 -7.96 1.27 5.23
N VAL A 53 -6.84 0.86 4.65
CA VAL A 53 -6.58 0.98 3.22
C VAL A 53 -7.35 -0.13 2.52
N ILE A 54 -8.16 0.25 1.53
CA ILE A 54 -8.99 -0.68 0.77
C ILE A 54 -8.23 -1.20 -0.46
N GLY A 55 -7.28 -0.41 -0.98
CA GLY A 55 -6.44 -0.84 -2.09
C GLY A 55 -5.21 0.02 -2.33
N VAL A 56 -4.26 -0.55 -3.06
CA VAL A 56 -3.03 0.09 -3.51
C VAL A 56 -2.79 -0.26 -4.97
N THR A 57 -2.32 0.71 -5.76
CA THR A 57 -1.95 0.49 -7.17
C THR A 57 -0.69 1.25 -7.54
N HIS A 58 0.12 0.64 -8.40
CA HIS A 58 1.33 1.23 -8.92
C HIS A 58 1.12 1.85 -10.31
N HIS A 59 1.80 2.95 -10.57
CA HIS A 59 1.91 3.47 -11.92
C HIS A 59 2.86 2.61 -12.77
N PRO A 60 2.46 2.12 -13.96
CA PRO A 60 3.21 1.09 -14.71
C PRO A 60 4.63 1.48 -15.14
N HIS A 61 4.90 2.79 -15.24
CA HIS A 61 6.20 3.31 -15.73
C HIS A 61 6.91 4.26 -14.76
N ARG A 62 6.30 4.61 -13.63
CA ARG A 62 6.80 5.66 -12.74
C ARG A 62 6.81 5.13 -11.32
N ASN A 63 7.77 5.56 -10.52
CA ASN A 63 7.82 5.23 -9.09
C ASN A 63 6.75 6.03 -8.34
N LEU A 64 5.51 5.58 -8.46
CA LEU A 64 4.32 6.30 -8.05
C LEU A 64 3.29 5.30 -7.57
N VAL A 65 2.80 5.50 -6.35
CA VAL A 65 1.87 4.61 -5.67
C VAL A 65 0.63 5.38 -5.29
N ALA A 66 -0.54 4.87 -5.65
CA ALA A 66 -1.82 5.41 -5.20
C ALA A 66 -2.45 4.48 -4.17
N THR A 67 -2.91 5.04 -3.05
CA THR A 67 -3.65 4.34 -2.00
C THR A 67 -5.02 4.97 -1.83
N TYR A 68 -6.06 4.15 -1.63
CA TYR A 68 -7.39 4.63 -1.30
C TYR A 68 -7.92 3.89 -0.07
N SER A 69 -8.62 4.62 0.80
CA SER A 69 -9.05 4.16 2.12
C SER A 69 -10.51 4.45 2.38
N GLU A 70 -11.06 3.81 3.42
CA GLU A 70 -12.39 4.08 3.95
C GLU A 70 -12.52 5.50 4.56
N ASP A 71 -11.41 6.22 4.71
CA ASP A 71 -11.43 7.65 5.03
C ASP A 71 -12.00 8.54 3.90
N SER A 72 -12.43 7.92 2.79
CA SER A 72 -12.96 8.59 1.60
C SER A 72 -11.93 9.50 0.93
N THR A 73 -10.64 9.24 1.17
CA THR A 73 -9.53 9.94 0.53
C THR A 73 -8.70 8.98 -0.32
N MET A 74 -8.06 9.56 -1.34
CA MET A 74 -7.05 8.89 -2.14
C MET A 74 -5.77 9.70 -2.08
N LYS A 75 -4.66 9.06 -1.75
CA LYS A 75 -3.35 9.69 -1.62
C LYS A 75 -2.38 9.11 -2.62
N LEU A 76 -1.48 9.97 -3.09
CA LEU A 76 -0.46 9.63 -4.07
C LEU A 76 0.91 9.80 -3.44
N TRP A 77 1.73 8.77 -3.54
CA TRP A 77 3.03 8.69 -2.90
C TRP A 77 4.12 8.56 -3.95
N LYS A 78 5.19 9.33 -3.75
CA LYS A 78 6.42 9.24 -4.54
C LYS A 78 7.56 8.89 -3.55
N PRO A 79 8.01 7.63 -3.54
CA PRO A 79 9.16 7.20 -2.73
C PRO A 79 10.46 7.85 -3.19
#